data_AF-A0AAD7ASF5-F1
#
_entry.id   AF-A0AAD7ASF5-F1
#
_cell.length_a   1.000
_cell.length_b   1.000
_cell.length_c   1.000
_cell.angle_alpha   90.00
_cell.angle_beta   90.00
_cell.angle_gamma   90.00
#
_symmetry.space_group_name_H-M   'P 1'
#
loop_
_entity.id
_entity.type
_entity.pdbx_description
1 polymer ?
#
loop_
_entity_poly.entity_id
_entity_poly.type
_entity_poly.pdbx_seq_one_letter_code
_entity_poly.pdbx_strand_id
1 'polypeptide(L)'
;GTLPVMYHCCKQLCCCFVGLFEGLDSCPYCNEPRYDSHGHPCATFHYLPLILCLKALFADKKTCKQLLYRMHYKSNPGKISDIFDSLHYQRFQGCNVRIEDVVFDHLFFNQDTDITIGLSADSVCSFKNCKLTC
;
A
#
# COMPACT_ATOMS: atom_id res chain seq x y z
N GLY A 1 3.77 16.95 13.62
CA GLY A 1 3.33 15.55 13.48
C GLY A 1 2.50 15.42 12.22
N THR A 2 2.54 14.28 11.54
CA THR A 2 1.69 14.00 10.37
C THR A 2 0.26 13.72 10.84
N LEU A 3 -0.72 14.44 10.28
CA LEU A 3 -2.13 14.23 10.61
C LEU A 3 -2.76 13.22 9.65
N PRO A 4 -3.63 12.32 10.14
CA PRO A 4 -4.36 11.40 9.28
C PRO A 4 -5.40 12.14 8.42
N VAL A 5 -5.63 11.63 7.22
CA VAL A 5 -6.72 12.05 6.33
C VAL A 5 -7.93 11.16 6.61
N MET A 6 -9.11 11.76 6.75
CA MET A 6 -10.35 11.01 6.96
C MET A 6 -11.05 10.76 5.63
N TYR A 7 -11.46 9.51 5.41
CA TYR A 7 -12.29 9.10 4.28
C TYR A 7 -13.62 8.55 4.77
N HIS A 8 -14.70 8.83 4.05
CA HIS A 8 -16.00 8.24 4.34
C HIS A 8 -16.02 6.79 3.86
N CYS A 9 -16.63 5.91 4.64
CA CYS A 9 -16.73 4.49 4.33
C CYS A 9 -18.17 4.02 4.49
N CYS A 10 -18.49 2.92 3.81
CA CYS A 10 -19.71 2.18 4.09
C CYS A 10 -19.68 1.70 5.54
N LYS A 11 -20.82 1.76 6.24
CA LYS A 11 -20.99 1.24 7.61
C LYS A 11 -20.61 -0.24 7.74
N GLN A 12 -20.86 -1.04 6.70
CA GLN A 12 -20.50 -2.45 6.62
C GLN A 12 -19.07 -2.69 6.07
N LEU A 13 -18.28 -1.62 5.90
CA LEU A 13 -16.90 -1.64 5.39
C LEU A 13 -16.73 -2.24 3.98
N CYS A 14 -17.80 -2.31 3.19
CA CYS A 14 -17.74 -2.83 1.83
C CYS A 14 -16.86 -1.97 0.90
N CYS A 15 -16.84 -0.65 1.11
CA CYS A 15 -16.08 0.29 0.30
C CYS A 15 -15.75 1.59 1.04
N CYS A 16 -14.72 2.29 0.55
CA CYS A 16 -14.44 3.70 0.85
C CYS A 16 -15.03 4.56 -0.27
N PHE A 17 -15.70 5.67 0.08
CA PHE A 17 -16.29 6.61 -0.88
C PHE A 17 -15.22 7.58 -1.40
N VAL A 18 -14.31 7.05 -2.22
CA VAL A 18 -13.20 7.77 -2.87
C VAL A 18 -13.12 7.39 -4.34
N GLY A 19 -12.50 8.24 -5.17
CA GLY A 19 -12.32 7.98 -6.60
C GLY A 19 -13.65 7.71 -7.30
N LEU A 20 -13.80 6.51 -7.88
CA LEU A 20 -15.02 6.12 -8.59
C LEU A 20 -16.30 6.15 -7.71
N PHE A 21 -16.17 6.09 -6.38
CA PHE A 21 -17.29 6.10 -5.44
C PHE A 21 -17.50 7.46 -4.75
N GLU A 22 -16.72 8.48 -5.10
CA GLU A 22 -16.73 9.78 -4.40
C GLU A 22 -18.08 10.51 -4.50
N GLY A 23 -18.77 10.36 -5.62
CA GLY A 23 -20.09 10.98 -5.87
C GLY A 23 -21.30 10.14 -5.42
N LEU A 24 -21.08 9.00 -4.75
CA LEU A 24 -22.17 8.13 -4.30
C LEU A 24 -22.62 8.48 -2.89
N ASP A 25 -23.94 8.49 -2.68
CA ASP A 25 -24.59 8.65 -1.37
C ASP A 25 -25.04 7.33 -0.75
N SER A 26 -24.93 6.22 -1.48
CA SER A 26 -25.21 4.87 -0.99
C SER A 26 -24.15 3.88 -1.47
N CYS A 27 -23.90 2.85 -0.67
CA CYS A 27 -22.93 1.82 -1.01
C CYS A 27 -23.41 0.99 -2.21
N PRO A 28 -22.63 0.82 -3.27
CA PRO A 28 -23.04 0.06 -4.46
C PRO A 28 -23.15 -1.46 -4.19
N TYR A 29 -22.68 -1.95 -3.04
CA TYR A 29 -22.66 -3.37 -2.69
C TYR A 29 -23.79 -3.78 -1.72
N CYS A 30 -24.11 -2.93 -0.73
CA CYS A 30 -25.12 -3.24 0.29
C CYS A 30 -26.24 -2.20 0.42
N ASN A 31 -26.22 -1.15 -0.41
CA ASN A 31 -27.18 -0.04 -0.44
C ASN A 31 -27.30 0.78 0.85
N GLU A 32 -26.45 0.54 1.85
CA GLU A 32 -26.40 1.37 3.06
C GLU A 32 -26.06 2.83 2.72
N PRO A 33 -26.72 3.80 3.37
CA PRO A 33 -26.46 5.20 3.12
C PRO A 33 -25.07 5.59 3.62
N ARG A 34 -24.41 6.48 2.87
CA ARG A 34 -23.13 7.09 3.23
C ARG A 34 -23.27 8.00 4.44
N TYR A 35 -24.40 8.69 4.56
CA TYR A 35 -24.68 9.69 5.59
C TYR A 35 -25.85 9.28 6.49
N ASP A 36 -25.81 9.69 7.75
CA ASP A 36 -26.92 9.56 8.69
C ASP A 36 -27.99 10.65 8.48
N SER A 37 -29.05 10.62 9.29
CA SER A 37 -30.13 11.61 9.24
C SER A 37 -29.68 13.04 9.57
N HIS A 38 -28.50 13.22 10.14
CA HIS A 38 -27.91 14.53 10.46
C HIS A 38 -26.87 14.99 9.42
N GLY A 39 -26.64 14.20 8.36
CA GLY A 39 -25.66 14.51 7.32
C GLY A 39 -24.22 14.15 7.68
N HIS A 40 -23.99 13.41 8.77
CA HIS A 40 -22.65 12.92 9.12
C HIS A 40 -22.35 11.60 8.42
N PRO A 41 -21.09 11.33 8.04
CA PRO A 41 -20.74 10.03 7.46
C PRO A 41 -21.01 8.89 8.46
N CYS A 42 -21.69 7.85 8.00
CA CYS A 42 -22.03 6.68 8.81
C CYS A 42 -20.80 5.94 9.36
N ALA A 43 -19.68 5.98 8.64
CA ALA A 43 -18.39 5.45 9.07
C ALA A 43 -17.24 6.21 8.40
N THR A 44 -16.09 6.25 9.06
CA THR A 44 -14.88 6.91 8.56
C THR A 44 -13.64 6.04 8.74
N PHE A 45 -12.73 6.07 7.76
CA PHE A 45 -11.41 5.47 7.82
C PHE A 45 -10.33 6.55 7.92
N HIS A 46 -9.39 6.38 8.85
CA HIS A 46 -8.26 7.28 9.02
C HIS A 46 -7.05 6.73 8.28
N TYR A 47 -6.64 7.43 7.24
CA TYR A 47 -5.49 7.05 6.42
C TYR A 47 -4.30 7.94 6.73
N LEU A 48 -3.15 7.35 7.02
CA LEU A 48 -1.88 8.06 7.04
C LEU A 48 -1.24 7.96 5.65
N PRO A 49 -1.06 9.09 4.92
CA PRO A 49 -0.51 9.05 3.57
C PRO A 49 0.83 8.34 3.49
N LEU A 50 0.92 7.31 2.65
CA LEU A 50 2.12 6.49 2.50
C LEU A 50 3.34 7.35 2.14
N ILE A 51 3.17 8.35 1.26
CA ILE A 51 4.23 9.27 0.87
C ILE A 51 4.80 10.02 2.09
N LEU A 52 3.96 10.39 3.07
CA LEU A 52 4.41 11.06 4.29
C LEU A 52 5.19 10.08 5.19
N CYS A 53 4.72 8.83 5.31
CA CYS A 53 5.47 7.79 6.01
C CYS A 53 6.85 7.59 5.39
N LEU A 54 6.93 7.46 4.06
CA LEU A 54 8.19 7.28 3.34
C LEU A 54 9.14 8.47 3.55
N LYS A 55 8.64 9.71 3.43
CA LYS A 55 9.44 10.92 3.72
C LYS A 55 9.98 10.91 5.14
N ALA A 56 9.17 10.53 6.12
CA ALA A 56 9.60 10.44 7.52
C ALA A 56 10.70 9.38 7.71
N LEU A 57 10.57 8.21 7.07
CA LEU A 57 11.58 7.14 7.13
C LEU A 57 12.94 7.59 6.56
N PHE A 58 12.93 8.36 5.46
CA PHE A 58 14.16 8.89 4.86
C PHE A 58 14.74 10.11 5.60
N ALA A 59 13.92 10.85 6.34
CA ALA A 59 14.38 12.00 7.13
C ALA A 59 15.20 11.57 8.35
N ASP A 60 14.93 10.39 8.91
CA ASP A 60 15.72 9.84 10.01
C ASP A 60 17.01 9.15 9.50
N LYS A 61 18.16 9.63 9.98
CA LYS A 61 19.47 9.12 9.53
C LYS A 61 19.69 7.64 9.85
N LYS A 62 19.13 7.13 10.95
CA LYS A 62 19.32 5.74 11.36
C LYS A 62 18.47 4.82 10.50
N THR A 63 17.20 5.14 10.32
CA THR A 63 16.28 4.40 9.46
C THR A 63 16.70 4.45 8.00
N CYS A 64 17.13 5.62 7.50
CA CYS A 64 17.65 5.76 6.14
C CYS A 64 18.80 4.78 5.85
N LYS A 65 19.76 4.64 6.80
CA LYS A 65 20.84 3.62 6.67
C LYS A 65 20.32 2.19 6.62
N GLN A 66 19.23 1.87 7.33
CA GLN A 66 18.63 0.54 7.30
C GLN A 66 17.91 0.26 5.98
N LEU A 67 17.29 1.27 5.38
CA LEU A 67 16.62 1.14 4.07
C LEU A 67 17.61 0.78 2.95
N LEU A 68 18.89 1.15 3.09
CA LEU A 68 19.96 0.76 2.17
C LEU A 68 20.37 -0.72 2.26
N TYR A 69 19.72 -1.52 3.12
CA TYR A 69 19.97 -2.97 3.24
C TYR A 69 20.02 -3.68 1.88
N ARG A 70 19.06 -3.38 0.99
CA ARG A 70 18.98 -3.95 -0.35
C ARG A 70 20.25 -3.72 -1.16
N MET A 71 20.82 -2.52 -1.09
CA MET A 71 22.05 -2.17 -1.81
C MET A 71 23.26 -2.95 -1.27
N HIS A 72 23.29 -3.20 0.04
CA HIS A 72 24.36 -3.95 0.69
C HIS A 72 24.18 -5.47 0.64
N TYR A 73 23.02 -5.95 0.19
CA TYR A 73 22.71 -7.37 0.13
C TYR A 73 23.56 -8.08 -0.92
N LYS A 74 24.10 -9.25 -0.57
CA LYS A 74 24.83 -10.12 -1.49
C LYS A 74 24.15 -11.48 -1.56
N SER A 75 23.69 -11.83 -2.76
CA SER A 75 23.08 -13.12 -3.03
C SER A 75 24.11 -14.24 -2.89
N ASN A 76 23.69 -15.37 -2.31
CA ASN A 76 24.50 -16.58 -2.24
C ASN A 76 23.97 -17.59 -3.27
N PRO A 77 24.76 -17.94 -4.30
CA PRO A 77 24.32 -18.87 -5.33
C PRO A 77 23.82 -20.20 -4.72
N GLY A 78 22.66 -20.65 -5.18
CA GLY A 78 22.06 -21.92 -4.73
C GLY A 78 21.30 -21.84 -3.39
N LYS A 79 21.17 -20.66 -2.77
CA LYS A 79 20.39 -20.48 -1.55
C LYS A 79 19.50 -19.24 -1.66
N ILE A 80 18.20 -19.43 -1.44
CA ILE A 80 17.26 -18.31 -1.24
C ILE A 80 17.29 -17.96 0.25
N SER A 81 17.90 -16.82 0.58
CA SER A 81 17.97 -16.26 1.94
C SER A 81 17.14 -14.99 2.08
N ASP A 82 16.84 -14.31 0.96
CA ASP A 82 16.02 -13.11 0.92
C ASP A 82 15.12 -13.08 -0.33
N ILE A 83 14.15 -12.16 -0.38
CA ILE A 83 13.30 -11.91 -1.56
C ILE A 83 14.13 -11.50 -2.78
N PHE A 84 15.29 -10.88 -2.58
CA PHE A 84 16.19 -10.45 -3.67
C PHE A 84 16.86 -11.62 -4.40
N ASP A 85 16.90 -12.81 -3.79
CA ASP A 85 17.38 -14.03 -4.45
C ASP A 85 16.33 -14.63 -5.38
N SER A 86 15.09 -14.15 -5.34
CA SER A 86 14.03 -14.68 -6.19
C SER A 86 14.34 -14.41 -7.66
N LEU A 87 14.07 -15.43 -8.48
CA LEU A 87 14.23 -15.33 -9.93
C LEU A 87 13.40 -14.17 -10.52
N HIS A 88 12.25 -13.87 -9.91
CA HIS A 88 11.39 -12.78 -10.33
C HIS A 88 12.04 -11.42 -10.11
N TYR A 89 12.59 -11.19 -8.91
CA TYR A 89 13.30 -9.95 -8.59
C TYR A 89 14.53 -9.76 -9.50
N GLN A 90 15.34 -10.80 -9.68
CA GLN A 90 16.54 -10.76 -10.55
C GLN A 90 16.20 -10.47 -12.01
N ARG A 91 15.10 -11.03 -12.52
CA ARG A 91 14.62 -10.73 -13.89
C ARG A 91 14.28 -9.25 -14.04
N PHE A 92 13.59 -8.65 -13.06
CA PHE A 92 13.21 -7.25 -13.15
C PHE A 92 14.38 -6.27 -13.14
N GLN A 93 15.48 -6.59 -12.47
CA GLN A 93 16.67 -5.72 -12.47
C GLN A 93 17.22 -5.42 -13.87
N GLY A 94 16.98 -6.31 -14.84
CA GLY A 94 17.35 -6.13 -16.24
C GLY A 94 16.26 -5.50 -17.12
N CYS A 95 15.12 -5.10 -16.55
CA CYS A 95 13.98 -4.56 -17.28
C CYS A 95 13.80 -3.07 -17.00
N ASN A 96 13.44 -2.31 -18.04
CA ASN A 96 12.95 -0.95 -17.89
C ASN A 96 11.65 -0.92 -17.07
N VAL A 97 11.50 0.11 -16.25
CA VAL A 97 10.25 0.34 -15.52
C VAL A 97 9.13 0.60 -16.52
N ARG A 98 8.00 -0.09 -16.35
CA ARG A 98 6.80 0.09 -17.17
C ARG A 98 5.59 0.30 -16.27
N ILE A 99 4.87 1.39 -16.51
CA ILE A 99 3.61 1.71 -15.85
C ILE A 99 2.58 1.86 -16.96
N GLU A 100 1.60 0.97 -17.00
CA GLU A 100 0.61 0.88 -18.08
C GLU A 100 1.30 0.79 -19.46
N ASP A 101 1.09 1.79 -20.32
CA ASP A 101 1.68 1.87 -21.66
C ASP A 101 2.93 2.74 -21.74
N VAL A 102 3.40 3.28 -20.60
CA VAL A 102 4.60 4.13 -20.53
C VAL A 102 5.80 3.30 -20.09
N VAL A 103 6.87 3.33 -20.89
CA VAL A 103 8.17 2.74 -20.56
C VAL A 103 9.15 3.85 -20.20
N PHE A 104 9.83 3.71 -19.07
CA PHE A 104 10.81 4.67 -18.58
C PHE A 104 12.24 4.23 -18.93
N ASP A 105 13.14 5.20 -19.11
CA ASP A 105 14.53 4.94 -19.50
C ASP A 105 15.37 4.23 -18.43
N HIS A 106 14.91 4.21 -17.17
CA HIS A 106 15.60 3.57 -16.06
C HIS A 106 15.09 2.14 -15.82
N LEU A 107 15.99 1.30 -15.29
CA LEU A 107 15.71 -0.09 -14.92
C LEU A 107 15.03 -0.16 -13.54
N PHE A 108 14.31 -1.25 -13.26
CA PHE A 108 13.83 -1.52 -11.91
C PHE A 108 15.01 -1.69 -10.93
N PHE A 109 14.87 -1.12 -9.73
CA PHE A 109 15.81 -1.29 -8.63
C PHE A 109 17.23 -0.74 -8.89
N ASN A 110 17.35 0.17 -9.85
CA ASN A 110 18.60 0.79 -10.30
C ASN A 110 19.18 1.82 -9.31
N GLN A 111 18.34 2.49 -8.52
CA GLN A 111 18.77 3.48 -7.54
C GLN A 111 18.88 2.87 -6.15
N ASP A 112 19.86 3.30 -5.36
CA ASP A 112 20.02 2.89 -3.97
C ASP A 112 18.82 3.28 -3.09
N THR A 113 18.10 4.33 -3.48
CA THR A 113 16.86 4.81 -2.86
C THR A 113 15.61 4.02 -3.25
N ASP A 114 15.70 3.06 -4.18
CA ASP A 114 14.56 2.24 -4.58
C ASP A 114 14.12 1.32 -3.44
N ILE A 115 12.86 1.47 -3.02
CA ILE A 115 12.22 0.67 -1.97
C ILE A 115 11.29 -0.37 -2.60
N THR A 116 11.39 -1.60 -2.11
CA THR A 116 10.41 -2.65 -2.37
C THR A 116 9.43 -2.73 -1.20
N ILE A 117 8.12 -2.61 -1.48
CA ILE A 117 7.07 -2.79 -0.47
C ILE A 117 6.37 -4.12 -0.77
N GLY A 118 6.56 -5.10 0.11
CA GLY A 118 5.83 -6.37 0.07
C GLY A 118 4.50 -6.24 0.80
N LEU A 119 3.40 -6.55 0.14
CA LEU A 119 2.09 -6.68 0.76
C LEU A 119 1.65 -8.14 0.68
N SER A 120 1.45 -8.76 1.85
CA SER A 120 0.83 -10.08 1.99
C SER A 120 -0.49 -9.89 2.71
N ALA A 121 -1.57 -10.39 2.12
CA ALA A 121 -2.90 -10.34 2.71
C ALA A 121 -3.51 -11.74 2.73
N ASP A 122 -3.79 -12.25 3.92
CA ASP A 122 -4.47 -13.53 4.09
C ASP A 122 -5.97 -13.30 3.85
N SER A 123 -6.49 -13.76 2.70
CA SER A 123 -7.91 -13.60 2.38
C SER A 123 -8.64 -14.93 2.35
N VAL A 124 -9.10 -15.38 3.52
CA VAL A 124 -10.44 -16.00 3.72
C VAL A 124 -10.74 -16.09 5.23
N CYS A 125 -11.58 -15.19 5.73
CA CYS A 125 -12.31 -15.43 6.98
C CYS A 125 -13.69 -16.03 6.63
N SER A 126 -13.84 -17.34 6.76
CA SER A 126 -15.09 -18.07 6.50
C SER A 126 -16.17 -17.86 7.59
N PHE A 127 -15.97 -16.93 8.53
CA PHE A 127 -16.86 -16.72 9.67
C PHE A 127 -17.61 -15.40 9.55
N LYS A 128 -18.94 -15.48 9.63
CA LYS A 128 -19.91 -14.38 9.45
C LYS A 128 -19.78 -13.18 10.41
N ASN A 129 -18.85 -13.20 11.38
CA ASN A 129 -18.75 -12.18 12.42
C ASN A 129 -17.28 -11.80 12.73
N CYS A 130 -16.60 -11.11 11.81
CA CYS A 130 -15.33 -10.47 12.14
C CYS A 130 -15.57 -9.09 12.78
N LYS A 131 -15.42 -9.01 14.10
CA LYS A 131 -15.26 -7.74 14.85
C LYS A 131 -13.77 -7.36 14.94
N LEU A 132 -13.07 -7.32 13.81
CA LEU A 132 -11.68 -6.88 13.78
C LEU A 132 -11.55 -5.73 12.78
N THR A 133 -11.60 -4.52 13.33
CA THR A 133 -11.08 -3.31 12.70
C THR A 133 -9.56 -3.43 12.55
N CYS A 134 -9.07 -3.04 11.36
CA CYS A 134 -7.66 -2.77 11.11
C CYS A 134 -7.07 -1.74 12.09
#